data_AF-A0A3D0VE30-F1
#
_entry.id   AF-A0A3D0VE30-F1
#
_cell.length_a   1.000
_cell.length_b   1.000
_cell.length_c   1.000
_cell.angle_alpha   90.00
_cell.angle_beta   90.00
_cell.angle_gamma   90.00
#
_symmetry.space_group_name_H-M   'P 1'
#
loop_
_entity.id
_entity.type
_entity.pdbx_description
1 polymer ?
#
loop_
_entity_poly.entity_id
_entity_poly.type
_entity_poly.pdbx_seq_one_letter_code
_entity_poly.pdbx_strand_id
1 'polypeptide(L)'
;MREFTARFATAEEIENWDKHVTANPNGGNMLASAAYASVKNGNGWSARFLVLESAGTASYNLVLEKKFPVLGRLWYLIKGPDLGAVEDLKPALDACAAFARSRKLNV
;
A
#
# COMPACT_ATOMS: atom_id res chain seq x y z
N MET A 1 10.18 19.05 -0.02
CA MET A 1 9.48 17.82 -0.44
C MET A 1 9.38 16.94 0.79
N ARG A 2 8.20 16.40 1.14
CA ARG A 2 8.05 15.59 2.36
C ARG A 2 8.79 14.26 2.19
N GLU A 3 9.34 13.74 3.29
CA GLU A 3 9.96 12.43 3.31
C GLU A 3 8.92 11.36 3.63
N PHE A 4 9.00 10.23 2.92
CA PHE A 4 8.11 9.10 3.12
C PHE A 4 8.89 7.84 3.48
N THR A 5 8.28 7.01 4.31
CA THR A 5 8.69 5.62 4.52
C THR A 5 7.54 4.69 4.15
N ALA A 6 7.88 3.48 3.71
CA ALA A 6 6.90 2.45 3.40
C ALA A 6 7.16 1.21 4.25
N ARG A 7 6.09 0.61 4.77
CA ARG A 7 6.14 -0.64 5.53
C ARG A 7 4.86 -1.44 5.32
N PHE A 8 4.90 -2.72 5.66
CA PHE A 8 3.66 -3.47 5.81
C PHE A 8 2.93 -3.02 7.08
N ALA A 9 1.60 -3.07 7.03
CA ALA A 9 0.75 -2.84 8.18
C ALA A 9 0.99 -3.89 9.27
N THR A 10 0.86 -3.50 10.53
CA THR A 10 0.88 -4.41 11.68
C THR A 10 -0.40 -5.23 11.75
N ALA A 11 -0.44 -6.25 12.60
CA ALA A 11 -1.65 -7.04 12.81
C ALA A 11 -2.81 -6.19 13.35
N GLU A 12 -2.53 -5.28 14.31
CA GLU A 12 -3.50 -4.36 14.89
C GLU A 12 -4.07 -3.38 13.84
N GLU A 13 -3.20 -2.85 12.97
CA GLU A 13 -3.62 -1.98 11.87
C GLU A 13 -4.46 -2.73 10.83
N ILE A 14 -4.18 -4.01 10.57
CA ILE A 14 -4.98 -4.84 9.67
C ILE A 14 -6.34 -5.16 10.29
N GLU A 15 -6.41 -5.42 11.60
CA GLU A 15 -7.68 -5.62 12.32
C GLU A 15 -8.56 -4.36 12.25
N ASN A 16 -7.95 -3.18 12.27
CA ASN A 16 -8.63 -1.89 12.18
C ASN A 16 -8.56 -1.26 10.77
N TRP A 17 -8.30 -2.06 9.74
CA TRP A 17 -7.87 -1.56 8.43
C TRP A 17 -8.84 -0.56 7.80
N ASP A 18 -10.14 -0.87 7.76
CA ASP A 18 -11.12 -0.01 7.10
C ASP A 18 -11.29 1.34 7.82
N LYS A 19 -11.09 1.38 9.14
CA LYS A 19 -11.05 2.64 9.92
C LYS A 19 -9.86 3.49 9.48
N HIS A 20 -8.70 2.88 9.30
CA HIS A 20 -7.50 3.57 8.85
C HIS A 20 -7.60 4.04 7.39
N VAL A 21 -8.11 3.20 6.49
CA VAL A 21 -8.35 3.60 5.08
C VAL A 21 -9.31 4.77 4.99
N THR A 22 -10.42 4.76 5.75
CA THR A 22 -11.39 5.87 5.77
C THR A 22 -10.78 7.17 6.30
N ALA A 23 -9.76 7.06 7.17
CA ALA A 23 -9.03 8.21 7.72
C ALA A 23 -7.88 8.71 6.83
N ASN A 24 -7.66 8.11 5.65
CA ASN A 24 -6.68 8.60 4.69
C ASN A 24 -7.02 10.03 4.22
N PRO A 25 -6.05 10.78 3.66
CA PRO A 25 -6.20 12.20 3.34
C PRO A 25 -7.44 12.58 2.52
N ASN A 26 -7.87 11.75 1.56
CA ASN A 26 -9.05 12.01 0.73
C ASN A 26 -10.25 11.12 1.08
N GLY A 27 -10.28 10.55 2.30
CA GLY A 27 -11.35 9.67 2.78
C GLY A 27 -11.21 8.20 2.34
N GLY A 28 -10.11 7.84 1.68
CA GLY A 28 -9.84 6.48 1.25
C GLY A 28 -10.62 6.05 0.00
N ASN A 29 -10.57 4.75 -0.29
CA ASN A 29 -11.32 4.16 -1.39
C ASN A 29 -11.88 2.79 -0.99
N MET A 30 -13.12 2.48 -1.40
CA MET A 30 -13.73 1.15 -1.19
C MET A 30 -12.86 0.02 -1.74
N LEU A 31 -12.15 0.25 -2.85
CA LEU A 31 -11.27 -0.76 -3.45
C LEU A 31 -10.01 -1.03 -2.63
N ALA A 32 -9.73 -0.21 -1.62
CA ALA A 32 -8.68 -0.46 -0.65
C ALA A 32 -9.18 -1.18 0.62
N SER A 33 -10.49 -1.47 0.76
CA SER A 33 -11.06 -2.10 1.95
C SER A 33 -10.59 -3.55 2.18
N ALA A 34 -10.71 -4.01 3.44
CA ALA A 34 -10.43 -5.40 3.82
C ALA A 34 -11.38 -6.39 3.12
N ALA A 35 -12.65 -6.00 2.92
CA ALA A 35 -13.61 -6.79 2.17
C ALA A 35 -13.22 -6.96 0.70
N TYR A 36 -12.69 -5.92 0.05
CA TYR A 36 -12.18 -6.04 -1.32
C TYR A 36 -10.90 -6.88 -1.38
N ALA A 37 -10.02 -6.71 -0.38
CA ALA A 37 -8.78 -7.48 -0.25
C ALA A 37 -9.08 -9.00 -0.15
N SER A 38 -10.07 -9.40 0.64
CA SER A 38 -10.43 -10.82 0.82
C SER A 38 -10.89 -11.47 -0.50
N VAL A 39 -11.68 -10.76 -1.30
CA VAL A 39 -12.14 -11.22 -2.62
C VAL A 39 -10.99 -11.37 -3.61
N LYS A 40 -9.98 -10.48 -3.54
CA LYS A 40 -8.82 -10.51 -4.43
C LYS A 40 -7.69 -11.41 -3.97
N ASN A 41 -7.71 -11.85 -2.71
CA ASN A 41 -6.70 -12.74 -2.17
C ASN A 41 -6.98 -14.18 -2.62
N GLY A 42 -6.44 -14.56 -3.78
CA GLY A 42 -6.71 -15.83 -4.46
C GLY A 42 -6.42 -15.73 -5.96
N ASN A 43 -6.55 -16.84 -6.69
CA ASN A 43 -6.42 -16.87 -8.16
C ASN A 43 -5.16 -16.17 -8.72
N GLY A 44 -4.02 -16.38 -8.04
CA GLY A 44 -2.72 -15.83 -8.45
C GLY A 44 -2.44 -14.40 -7.96
N TRP A 45 -3.36 -13.80 -7.20
CA TRP A 45 -3.17 -12.51 -6.53
C TRP A 45 -3.03 -12.69 -5.02
N SER A 46 -2.26 -11.81 -4.39
CA SER A 46 -2.15 -11.71 -2.95
C SER A 46 -2.38 -10.27 -2.50
N ALA A 47 -3.22 -10.08 -1.49
CA ALA A 47 -3.38 -8.78 -0.85
C ALA A 47 -2.14 -8.47 0.02
N ARG A 48 -1.66 -7.23 -0.06
CA ARG A 48 -0.60 -6.67 0.79
C ARG A 48 -1.11 -5.35 1.35
N PHE A 49 -1.06 -5.22 2.67
CA PHE A 49 -1.47 -4.01 3.38
C PHE A 49 -0.24 -3.14 3.60
N LEU A 50 -0.16 -2.03 2.88
CA LEU A 50 1.01 -1.14 2.87
C LEU A 50 0.66 0.18 3.55
N VAL A 51 1.53 0.65 4.44
CA VAL A 51 1.42 1.94 5.12
C VAL A 51 2.53 2.86 4.60
N LEU A 52 2.15 4.06 4.20
CA LEU A 52 3.05 5.14 3.80
C LEU A 52 3.03 6.22 4.88
N GLU A 53 4.16 6.45 5.53
CA GLU A 53 4.27 7.38 6.67
C GLU A 53 5.10 8.60 6.29
N SER A 54 4.65 9.79 6.69
CA SER A 54 5.36 11.06 6.50
C SER A 54 5.02 12.02 7.65
N ALA A 55 6.02 12.56 8.35
CA ALA A 55 5.84 13.64 9.34
C ALA A 55 4.70 13.41 10.36
N GLY A 56 4.51 12.17 10.83
CA GLY A 56 3.48 11.80 11.80
C GLY A 56 2.09 11.51 11.19
N THR A 57 1.93 11.58 9.87
CA THR A 57 0.74 11.10 9.17
C THR A 57 1.01 9.76 8.48
N ALA A 58 -0.04 8.99 8.28
CA ALA A 58 0.00 7.69 7.61
C ALA A 58 -1.10 7.60 6.55
N SER A 59 -0.78 6.96 5.44
CA SER A 59 -1.71 6.59 4.37
C SER A 59 -1.72 5.06 4.22
N TYR A 60 -2.90 4.47 4.30
CA TYR A 60 -3.15 3.03 4.30
C TYR A 60 -3.61 2.58 2.92
N ASN A 61 -2.80 1.75 2.27
CA ASN A 61 -2.92 1.44 0.85
C ASN A 61 -2.96 -0.07 0.63
N LEU A 62 -4.00 -0.54 -0.07
CA LEU A 62 -4.07 -1.93 -0.50
C LEU A 62 -3.25 -2.13 -1.77
N VAL A 63 -2.32 -3.07 -1.72
CA VAL A 63 -1.52 -3.50 -2.86
C VAL A 63 -1.98 -4.88 -3.28
N LEU A 64 -2.31 -5.03 -4.56
CA LEU A 64 -2.54 -6.33 -5.18
C LEU A 64 -1.22 -6.82 -5.77
N GLU A 65 -0.66 -7.86 -5.16
CA GLU A 65 0.57 -8.50 -5.61
C GLU A 65 0.25 -9.68 -6.54
N LYS A 66 0.88 -9.71 -7.72
CA LYS A 66 0.87 -10.89 -8.59
C LYS A 66 2.28 -11.41 -8.78
N LYS A 67 2.49 -12.72 -8.63
CA LYS A 67 3.78 -13.37 -8.89
C LYS A 67 3.84 -13.83 -10.33
N PHE A 68 4.96 -13.57 -10.99
CA PHE A 68 5.30 -14.06 -12.32
C PHE A 68 6.49 -15.00 -12.18
N PRO A 69 6.34 -16.29 -12.54
CA PRO A 69 7.47 -17.22 -12.53
C PRO A 69 8.67 -16.62 -13.28
N VAL A 70 9.86 -16.68 -12.66
CA VAL A 70 11.13 -16.14 -13.17
C VAL A 70 11.23 -14.60 -13.21
N LEU A 71 10.15 -13.89 -13.55
CA LEU A 71 10.16 -12.43 -13.76
C LEU A 71 9.98 -11.61 -12.47
N GLY A 72 9.58 -12.23 -11.37
CA GLY A 72 9.41 -11.56 -10.08
C GLY A 72 7.95 -11.33 -9.72
N ARG A 73 7.61 -10.11 -9.30
CA ARG A 73 6.29 -9.73 -8.80
C ARG A 73 5.84 -8.42 -9.43
N LEU A 74 4.54 -8.18 -9.42
CA LEU A 74 3.93 -6.89 -9.74
C LEU A 74 3.17 -6.43 -8.51
N TRP A 75 3.38 -5.18 -8.12
CA TRP A 75 2.53 -4.49 -7.17
C TRP A 75 1.61 -3.52 -7.90
N TYR A 76 0.31 -3.71 -7.71
CA TYR A 76 -0.71 -2.80 -8.20
C TYR A 76 -1.38 -2.10 -7.00
N LEU A 77 -1.09 -0.82 -6.83
CA LEU A 77 -1.73 0.04 -5.83
C LEU A 77 -3.09 0.45 -6.37
N ILE A 78 -4.15 -0.24 -5.94
CA ILE A 78 -5.48 -0.03 -6.52
C ILE A 78 -6.05 1.32 -6.12
N LYS A 79 -6.28 2.21 -7.11
CA LYS A 79 -6.79 3.58 -6.90
C LYS A 79 -5.96 4.41 -5.90
N GLY A 80 -4.69 4.06 -5.66
CA GLY A 80 -3.81 4.74 -4.72
C GLY A 80 -2.48 5.19 -5.35
N PRO A 81 -1.53 5.65 -4.51
CA PRO A 81 -1.67 5.88 -3.08
C PRO A 81 -2.60 7.07 -2.76
N ASP A 82 -3.33 7.00 -1.64
CA ASP A 82 -4.16 8.13 -1.19
C ASP A 82 -3.29 9.16 -0.44
N LEU A 83 -2.92 10.24 -1.11
CA LEU A 83 -2.02 11.28 -0.62
C LEU A 83 -2.72 12.63 -0.60
N GLY A 84 -2.35 13.49 0.35
CA GLY A 84 -2.95 14.81 0.50
C GLY A 84 -2.52 15.85 -0.55
N ALA A 85 -1.44 15.60 -1.30
CA ALA A 85 -0.93 16.51 -2.32
C ALA A 85 -0.27 15.73 -3.47
N VAL A 86 -0.29 16.29 -4.68
CA VAL A 86 0.28 15.62 -5.87
C VAL A 86 1.80 15.56 -5.80
N GLU A 87 2.42 16.55 -5.17
CA GLU A 87 3.87 16.67 -4.99
C GLU A 87 4.44 15.55 -4.08
N ASP A 88 3.58 14.93 -3.28
CA ASP A 88 3.93 13.81 -2.40
C ASP A 88 4.02 12.47 -3.15
N LEU A 89 3.48 12.39 -4.38
CA LEU A 89 3.40 11.14 -5.14
C LEU A 89 4.78 10.54 -5.41
N LYS A 90 5.71 11.34 -5.93
CA LYS A 90 7.05 10.85 -6.25
C LYS A 90 7.79 10.34 -5.00
N PRO A 91 7.90 11.11 -3.90
CA PRO A 91 8.48 10.63 -2.65
C PRO A 91 7.85 9.34 -2.11
N ALA A 92 6.52 9.22 -2.16
CA ALA A 92 5.82 8.04 -1.70
C ALA A 92 6.18 6.79 -2.54
N LEU A 93 6.26 6.94 -3.86
CA LEU A 93 6.67 5.85 -4.76
C LEU A 93 8.16 5.49 -4.59
N ASP A 94 9.02 6.48 -4.37
CA ASP A 94 10.43 6.25 -4.06
C ASP A 94 10.57 5.42 -2.76
N ALA A 95 9.74 5.71 -1.74
CA ALA A 95 9.68 4.95 -0.49
C ALA A 95 9.21 3.50 -0.71
N CYS A 96 8.17 3.28 -1.54
CA CYS A 96 7.75 1.93 -1.95
C CYS A 96 8.89 1.15 -2.61
N ALA A 97 9.60 1.78 -3.54
CA ALA A 97 10.71 1.15 -4.26
C ALA A 97 11.90 0.84 -3.32
N ALA A 98 12.22 1.76 -2.40
CA ALA A 98 13.27 1.54 -1.40
C ALA A 98 12.92 0.38 -0.47
N PHE A 99 11.66 0.32 0.00
CA PHE A 99 11.15 -0.78 0.83
C PHE A 99 11.18 -2.13 0.10
N ALA A 100 10.72 -2.16 -1.14
CA ALA A 100 10.75 -3.36 -1.98
C ALA A 100 12.18 -3.92 -2.15
N ARG A 101 13.15 -3.03 -2.42
CA ARG A 101 14.56 -3.40 -2.57
C ARG A 101 15.18 -3.88 -1.26
N SER A 102 14.96 -3.17 -0.15
CA SER A 102 15.54 -3.54 1.15
C SER A 102 15.04 -4.90 1.64
N ARG A 103 13.79 -5.23 1.33
CA ARG A 103 13.16 -6.52 1.63
C ARG A 103 13.41 -7.61 0.57
N LYS A 104 14.14 -7.31 -0.51
CA LYS A 104 14.42 -8.22 -1.64
C LYS A 104 13.14 -8.84 -2.22
N LEU A 105 12.08 -8.03 -2.34
CA LEU A 105 10.76 -8.49 -2.79
C LEU A 105 10.70 -8.75 -4.30
N ASN A 106 11.70 -8.36 -5.08
CA ASN A 106 11.75 -8.57 -6.53
C ASN A 106 10.42 -8.17 -7.21
N VAL A 107 10.00 -6.92 -6.97
CA VAL A 107 8.76 -6.30 -7.44
C VAL A 107 9.05 -4.98 -8.11
#